data_AF-A0A3E4IMA4-F1
#
_entry.id   AF-A0A3E4IMA4-F1
#
_cell.length_a   1.000
_cell.length_b   1.000
_cell.length_c   1.000
_cell.angle_alpha   90.00
_cell.angle_beta   90.00
_cell.angle_gamma   90.00
#
_symmetry.space_group_name_H-M   'P 1'
#
loop_
_entity.id
_entity.type
_entity.pdbx_description
1 polymer ?
#
loop_
_entity_poly.entity_id
_entity_poly.type
_entity_poly.pdbx_seq_one_letter_code
_entity_poly.pdbx_strand_id
1 'polypeptide(L)' 'MRLLLKLREEGCFGNKNEVSIKALAEWAAKGKFFLSAQDNHLVSKTIEEEMGEILRSEFPRKINKREKTSR' A
#
# COMPACT_ATOMS: atom_id res chain seq x y z
N MET A 1 -4.84 1.91 7.70
CA MET A 1 -4.03 1.55 6.50
C MET A 1 -4.87 1.19 5.27
N ARG A 2 -5.96 0.41 5.40
CA ARG A 2 -6.85 0.02 4.28
C ARG A 2 -7.31 1.18 3.39
N LEU A 3 -7.69 2.32 3.99
CA LEU A 3 -8.11 3.51 3.24
C LEU A 3 -7.01 4.01 2.27
N LEU A 4 -5.74 4.05 2.72
CA LEU A 4 -4.63 4.48 1.86
C LEU A 4 -4.39 3.50 0.71
N LEU A 5 -4.58 2.20 0.94
CA LEU A 5 -4.47 1.19 -0.12
C LEU A 5 -5.59 1.35 -1.16
N LYS A 6 -6.81 1.66 -0.73
CA LYS A 6 -7.94 1.95 -1.64
C LYS A 6 -7.68 3.22 -2.45
N LEU A 7 -7.25 4.30 -1.80
CA LEU A 7 -6.86 5.54 -2.46
C LEU A 7 -5.70 5.35 -3.45
N ARG A 8 -4.76 4.44 -3.16
CA ARG A 8 -3.71 4.01 -4.08
C ARG A 8 -4.27 3.31 -5.32
N GLU A 9 -5.21 2.37 -5.16
CA GLU A 9 -5.87 1.72 -6.31
C GLU A 9 -6.72 2.69 -7.15
N GLU A 10 -7.36 3.66 -6.51
CA GLU A 10 -8.16 4.69 -7.19
C GLU A 10 -7.30 5.72 -7.95
N GLY A 11 -5.98 5.74 -7.72
CA GLY A 11 -5.06 6.69 -8.36
C GLY A 11 -4.99 8.05 -7.67
N CYS A 12 -5.41 8.14 -6.41
CA CYS A 12 -5.43 9.40 -5.65
C CYS A 12 -4.02 9.93 -5.31
N PHE A 13 -3.00 9.06 -5.39
CA PHE A 13 -1.59 9.43 -5.19
C PHE A 13 -0.85 9.73 -6.51
N GLY A 14 -1.58 9.93 -7.61
CA GLY A 14 -1.01 10.18 -8.94
C GLY A 14 -1.08 8.96 -9.85
N ASN A 15 0.00 8.67 -10.57
CA ASN A 15 0.00 7.65 -11.62
C ASN A 15 -0.34 6.26 -11.04
N LYS A 16 -1.45 5.66 -11.51
CA LYS A 16 -2.15 4.48 -10.94
C LYS A 16 -1.28 3.23 -10.73
N ASN A 17 -0.08 3.19 -11.31
CA ASN A 17 0.81 2.03 -11.29
C ASN A 17 2.17 2.26 -10.61
N GLU A 18 2.50 3.47 -10.14
CA GLU A 18 3.88 3.77 -9.71
C GLU A 18 4.11 3.93 -8.21
N VAL A 19 3.07 4.19 -7.42
CA VAL A 19 3.29 4.35 -5.97
C VAL A 19 3.50 2.98 -5.36
N SER A 20 4.74 2.66 -4.98
CA SER A 20 5.07 1.43 -4.26
C SER A 20 4.49 1.46 -2.84
N ILE A 21 4.23 0.28 -2.25
CA ILE A 21 3.78 0.18 -0.85
C ILE A 21 4.80 0.82 0.09
N LYS A 22 6.09 0.63 -0.19
CA LYS A 22 7.18 1.28 0.54
C LYS A 22 7.08 2.81 0.50
N ALA A 23 6.88 3.41 -0.69
CA ALA A 23 6.75 4.86 -0.82
C ALA A 23 5.51 5.38 -0.08
N LEU A 24 4.40 4.64 -0.13
CA LEU A 24 3.18 4.99 0.60
C LEU A 24 3.38 4.90 2.12
N ALA A 25 4.11 3.90 2.59
CA ALA A 25 4.43 3.72 4.01
C ALA A 25 5.39 4.79 4.53
N GLU A 26 6.41 5.17 3.75
CA GLU A 26 7.32 6.27 4.08
C GLU A 26 6.58 7.61 4.15
N TRP A 27 5.68 7.88 3.20
CA TRP A 27 4.83 9.07 3.23
C TRP A 27 3.90 9.07 4.47
N ALA A 28 3.27 7.93 4.77
CA ALA A 28 2.39 7.81 5.93
C ALA A 28 3.12 7.98 7.26
N ALA A 29 4.34 7.45 7.37
CA ALA A 29 5.19 7.61 8.56
C ALA A 29 5.63 9.06 8.74
N LYS A 30 6.06 9.74 7.66
CA LYS A 30 6.42 11.16 7.71
C LYS A 30 5.26 12.04 8.12
N GLY A 31 4.05 11.73 7.62
CA GLY A 31 2.82 12.40 8.01
C GLY A 31 2.26 11.98 9.37
N LYS A 32 2.92 11.03 10.07
CA LYS A 32 2.51 10.54 11.40
C LYS A 32 1.06 10.03 11.44
N PHE A 33 0.58 9.47 10.33
CA PHE A 33 -0.83 9.11 10.13
C PHE A 33 -1.32 7.93 10.96
N PHE A 34 -0.41 7.06 11.43
CA PHE A 34 -0.79 5.85 12.16
C PHE A 34 -0.11 5.81 13.53
N LEU A 35 -0.87 5.36 14.52
CA LEU A 35 -0.43 5.13 15.89
C LEU A 35 -0.46 3.63 16.17
N SER A 36 0.45 3.17 17.01
CA SER A 36 0.41 1.84 17.61
C SER A 36 -0.66 1.80 18.71
N ALA A 37 -0.93 0.61 19.23
CA ALA A 37 -1.80 0.42 20.39
C ALA A 37 -1.31 1.13 21.67
N GLN A 38 -0.07 1.63 21.67
CA GLN A 38 0.54 2.38 22.77
C GLN A 38 0.62 3.89 22.46
N ASP A 39 -0.18 4.39 21.52
CA ASP A 39 -0.19 5.79 21.07
C ASP A 39 1.16 6.32 20.54
N ASN A 40 2.05 5.42 20.13
CA ASN A 40 3.31 5.79 19.48
C ASN A 40 3.15 5.82 17.97
N HIS A 41 3.72 6.82 17.29
CA HIS A 41 3.69 6.86 15.83
C HIS A 41 4.36 5.63 15.22
N LEU A 42 3.67 4.98 14.28
CA LEU A 42 4.22 3.84 13.57
C LEU A 42 5.35 4.29 12.64
N VAL A 43 6.43 3.52 12.65
CA VAL A 43 7.53 3.70 11.70
C VAL A 43 7.16 3.13 10.33
N SER A 44 7.81 3.65 9.28
CA SER A 44 7.52 3.25 7.90
C SER A 44 7.60 1.75 7.67
N LYS A 45 8.56 1.06 8.30
CA LYS A 45 8.72 -0.39 8.18
C LYS A 45 7.49 -1.16 8.66
N THR A 46 6.94 -0.81 9.83
CA THR A 46 5.74 -1.44 10.37
C THR A 46 4.53 -1.17 9.48
N ILE A 47 4.40 0.06 8.99
CA ILE A 47 3.32 0.45 8.07
C ILE A 47 3.42 -0.34 6.75
N GLU A 48 4.63 -0.52 6.21
CA GLU A 48 4.89 -1.29 4.99
C GLU A 48 4.50 -2.76 5.16
N GLU A 49 4.90 -3.38 6.27
CA GLU A 49 4.59 -4.79 6.59
C GLU A 49 3.08 -5.01 6.70
N GLU A 50 2.38 -4.21 7.50
CA GLU A 50 0.91 -4.29 7.66
C GLU A 50 0.17 -4.02 6.34
N MET A 51 0.59 -3.00 5.59
CA MET A 51 0.03 -2.74 4.27
C MET A 51 0.26 -3.92 3.30
N GLY A 52 1.43 -4.55 3.36
CA GLY A 52 1.76 -5.74 2.57
C GLY A 52 0.91 -6.95 2.94
N GLU A 53 0.63 -7.16 4.22
CA GLU A 53 -0.27 -8.21 4.69
C GLU A 53 -1.72 -7.98 4.24
N ILE A 54 -2.23 -6.76 4.40
CA ILE A 54 -3.56 -6.38 3.92
C ILE A 54 -3.63 -6.56 2.40
N LEU A 55 -2.59 -6.16 1.66
CA LEU A 55 -2.57 -6.35 0.21
C LEU A 55 -2.62 -7.84 -0.16
N ARG A 56 -1.86 -8.71 0.51
CA ARG A 56 -1.90 -10.16 0.27
C ARG A 56 -3.25 -10.79 0.63
N SER A 57 -3.91 -10.29 1.67
CA SER A 57 -5.16 -10.84 2.21
C SER A 57 -6.41 -10.34 1.46
N GLU A 58 -6.49 -9.04 1.19
CA GLU A 58 -7.70 -8.36 0.68
C GLU A 58 -7.61 -7.98 -0.79
N PHE A 59 -6.39 -7.78 -1.30
CA PHE A 59 -6.12 -7.50 -2.70
C PHE A 59 -5.32 -8.66 -3.29
N PRO A 60 -5.86 -9.90 -3.30
CA PRO A 60 -5.19 -11.05 -3.90
C PRO A 60 -4.97 -10.70 -5.37
N ARG A 61 -3.77 -10.21 -5.61
CA ARG A 61 -3.15 -9.89 -6.88
C ARG A 61 -4.03 -10.33 -8.06
N LYS A 62 -4.61 -9.36 -8.77
CA LYS A 62 -4.47 -9.31 -10.22
C LYS A 62 -2.97 -9.26 -10.55
N ILE A 63 -2.17 -10.27 -10.17
CA ILE A 63 -0.93 -10.59 -10.86
C ILE A 63 -1.46 -10.88 -12.24
N ASN A 64 -1.28 -9.92 -13.14
CA ASN A 64 -1.20 -10.15 -14.57
C ASN A 64 -1.71 -11.54 -15.00
N LYS A 65 -2.98 -11.61 -15.40
CA LYS A 65 -3.19 -12.10 -16.77
C LYS A 65 -2.36 -11.17 -17.65
N ARG A 66 -1.04 -11.43 -17.73
CA ARG A 66 -0.34 -11.30 -18.99
C ARG A 66 -1.13 -12.28 -19.84
N GLU A 67 -2.15 -11.79 -20.52
CA GLU A 67 -2.57 -12.46 -21.74
C GLU A 67 -1.27 -12.64 -22.50
N LYS A 68 -0.79 -13.88 -22.51
CA LYS A 68 0.15 -14.35 -23.51
C LYS A 68 -0.58 -14.12 -24.82
N THR A 69 -0.43 -12.94 -25.40
CA THR A 69 -0.66 -12.75 -26.83
C THR A 69 0.46 -13.52 -27.49
N SER A 70 0.30 -14.85 -27.57
CA SER A 70 0.92 -15.65 -28.62
C SER A 70 0.25 -15.18 -29.91
N ARG A 71 0.97 -14.37 -30.68
CA ARG A 71 0.81 -14.29 -32.12
C ARG A 71 2.07 -14.85 -32.74
#